data_AF-A0A1B9CLM8-F1
#
_entry.id   AF-A0A1B9CLM8-F1
#
_cell.length_a   1.000
_cell.length_b   1.000
_cell.length_c   1.000
_cell.angle_alpha   90.00
_cell.angle_beta   90.00
_cell.angle_gamma   90.00
#
_symmetry.space_group_name_H-M   'P 1'
#
loop_
_entity.id
_entity.type
_entity.pdbx_description
1 polymer ?
#
loop_
_entity_poly.entity_id
_entity_poly.type
_entity_poly.pdbx_seq_one_letter_code
_entity_poly.pdbx_strand_id
1 'polypeptide(L)' 'MTTPDTPQSRIPHDDWADQDLLTKGEAAERLAAEIAEVAAKLGASDDQDETLMRRLNGLQEAYKHLTRDPQG' A
#
# COMPACT_ATOMS: atom_id res chain seq x y z
N MET A 1 12.29 -13.86 29.60
CA MET A 1 13.15 -14.08 28.44
C MET A 1 12.26 -13.98 27.21
N THR A 2 12.48 -12.97 26.38
CA THR A 2 11.70 -12.76 25.14
C THR A 2 12.23 -13.71 24.08
N THR A 3 11.40 -14.63 23.60
CA THR A 3 11.75 -15.57 22.52
C THR A 3 12.09 -14.77 21.26
N PRO A 4 13.23 -15.00 20.58
CA PRO A 4 13.55 -14.29 19.35
C PRO A 4 12.53 -14.65 18.26
N ASP A 5 11.97 -13.63 17.63
CA ASP A 5 11.09 -13.71 16.46
C ASP A 5 11.80 -14.56 15.39
N THR A 6 11.27 -15.75 15.14
CA THR A 6 11.80 -16.64 14.11
C THR A 6 11.48 -15.96 12.77
N PRO A 7 12.47 -15.73 11.88
CA PRO A 7 12.20 -15.07 10.61
C PRO A 7 11.11 -15.87 9.89
N GLN A 8 9.98 -15.21 9.63
CA GLN A 8 8.81 -15.86 9.05
C GLN A 8 9.25 -16.66 7.82
N SER A 9 8.94 -17.96 7.84
CA SER A 9 9.23 -18.86 6.72
C SER A 9 8.65 -18.22 5.45
N ARG A 10 9.52 -17.80 4.53
CA ARG A 10 9.08 -17.26 3.25
C ARG A 10 8.24 -18.34 2.57
N ILE A 11 7.03 -17.98 2.16
CA ILE A 11 6.16 -18.85 1.38
C ILE A 11 6.96 -19.33 0.17
N PRO A 12 7.03 -20.65 -0.10
CA PRO A 12 7.72 -21.18 -1.26
C PRO A 12 7.23 -20.47 -2.53
N HIS A 13 8.13 -20.23 -3.48
CA HIS A 13 7.81 -19.44 -4.68
C HIS A 13 6.69 -20.09 -5.51
N ASP A 14 6.58 -21.42 -5.49
CA ASP A 14 5.52 -22.18 -6.16
C ASP A 14 4.13 -21.88 -5.58
N ASP A 15 4.03 -21.63 -4.27
CA ASP A 15 2.81 -21.23 -3.58
C ASP A 15 2.43 -19.75 -3.83
N TRP A 16 3.23 -18.97 -4.56
CA TRP A 16 2.86 -17.59 -4.91
C TRP A 16 1.78 -17.54 -5.97
N ALA A 17 1.74 -18.55 -6.85
CA ALA A 17 0.72 -18.67 -7.88
C ALA A 17 -0.65 -19.08 -7.29
N ASP A 18 -0.67 -19.74 -6.14
CA ASP A 18 -1.88 -20.14 -5.42
C ASP A 18 -2.48 -19.00 -4.58
N GLN A 19 -1.79 -17.86 -4.48
CA GLN A 19 -2.36 -16.64 -3.89
C GLN A 19 -3.16 -15.86 -4.92
N ASP A 20 -4.31 -15.36 -4.49
CA ASP A 20 -5.10 -14.40 -5.25
C ASP A 20 -4.37 -13.05 -5.30
N LEU A 21 -3.46 -12.92 -6.27
CA LEU A 21 -2.69 -11.71 -6.51
C LEU A 21 -3.57 -10.71 -7.26
N LEU A 22 -3.58 -9.47 -6.76
CA LEU A 22 -4.27 -8.39 -7.45
C LEU A 22 -3.66 -8.14 -8.82
N THR A 23 -4.51 -7.96 -9.81
CA THR A 23 -4.09 -7.35 -11.07
C THR A 23 -3.58 -5.93 -10.80
N LYS A 24 -2.75 -5.43 -11.72
CA LYS A 24 -2.25 -4.06 -11.67
C LYS A 24 -3.38 -3.02 -11.55
N GLY A 25 -4.51 -3.28 -12.21
CA GLY A 25 -5.72 -2.45 -12.14
C GLY A 25 -6.40 -2.49 -10.78
N GLU A 26 -6.64 -3.69 -10.23
CA GLU A 26 -7.25 -3.84 -8.90
C GLU A 26 -6.39 -3.27 -7.78
N ALA A 27 -5.07 -3.40 -7.90
CA ALA A 27 -4.13 -2.78 -6.97
C ALA A 27 -4.20 -1.24 -7.05
N ALA A 28 -4.34 -0.69 -8.27
CA ALA A 28 -4.48 0.76 -8.45
C ALA A 28 -5.80 1.27 -7.87
N GLU A 29 -6.92 0.57 -8.09
CA GLU A 29 -8.22 0.93 -7.54
C GLU A 29 -8.24 0.93 -6.01
N ARG A 30 -7.68 -0.12 -5.39
CA ARG A 30 -7.55 -0.16 -3.92
C ARG A 30 -6.71 0.98 -3.39
N LEU A 31 -5.58 1.26 -4.05
CA LEU A 31 -4.69 2.33 -3.63
C LEU A 31 -5.34 3.71 -3.79
N ALA A 32 -6.12 3.93 -4.86
CA ALA A 32 -6.91 5.14 -5.05
C ALA A 32 -7.98 5.33 -3.96
N ALA A 33 -8.67 4.25 -3.57
CA ALA A 33 -9.64 4.29 -2.47
C ALA A 33 -8.98 4.66 -1.13
N GLU A 34 -7.81 4.09 -0.84
CA GLU A 34 -7.06 4.39 0.38
C GLU A 34 -6.56 5.85 0.41
N ILE A 35 -6.08 6.37 -0.73
CA ILE A 35 -5.70 7.79 -0.89
C ILE A 35 -6.90 8.69 -0.55
N ALA A 36 -8.08 8.38 -1.09
CA ALA A 36 -9.29 9.17 -0.85
C ALA A 36 -9.69 9.16 0.64
N GLU A 37 -9.62 8.00 1.29
CA GLU A 37 -9.92 7.87 2.71
C GLU A 37 -8.95 8.68 3.59
N VAL A 38 -7.64 8.58 3.32
CA VAL A 38 -6.62 9.31 4.09
C VAL A 38 -6.73 10.81 3.86
N ALA A 39 -6.97 11.25 2.63
CA ALA A 39 -7.21 12.65 2.31
C ALA A 39 -8.46 13.20 3.04
N ALA A 40 -9.55 12.41 3.08
CA ALA A 40 -10.75 12.79 3.82
C ALA A 40 -10.50 12.92 5.32
N LYS A 41 -9.73 12.00 5.91
CA LYS A 41 -9.32 12.07 7.33
C LYS A 41 -8.50 13.32 7.63
N LEU A 42 -7.53 13.66 6.77
CA LEU A 42 -6.75 14.89 6.90
C LEU A 42 -7.61 16.16 6.76
N GLY A 43 -8.63 16.15 5.91
CA GLY A 43 -9.54 17.29 5.77
C GLY A 43 -10.54 17.44 6.92
N ALA A 44 -10.80 16.36 7.67
CA ALA A 44 -11.70 16.37 8.82
C ALA A 44 -10.99 16.68 10.16
N SER A 45 -9.67 16.49 10.21
CA SER A 45 -8.84 16.85 11.37
C SER A 45 -8.35 18.29 11.25
N ASP A 46 -8.62 19.13 12.26
CA ASP A 46 -8.04 20.49 12.34
C ASP A 46 -6.52 20.44 12.60
N ASP A 47 -6.04 19.37 13.24
CA ASP A 47 -4.62 19.12 13.43
C ASP A 47 -4.02 18.55 12.13
N GLN A 48 -2.99 19.25 11.63
CA GLN A 48 -2.14 18.79 10.55
C GLN A 48 -1.34 17.55 10.99
N ASP A 49 -2.00 16.39 10.99
CA ASP A 49 -1.38 15.12 11.36
C ASP A 49 -0.27 14.77 10.35
N GLU A 50 0.97 15.09 10.73
CA GLU A 50 2.17 14.87 9.93
C GLU A 50 2.34 13.39 9.53
N THR A 51 1.85 12.46 10.35
CA THR A 51 1.90 11.03 10.06
C THR A 51 0.95 10.69 8.92
N LEU A 52 -0.28 11.19 8.96
CA LEU A 52 -1.23 11.01 7.88
C LEU A 52 -0.78 11.72 6.59
N MET A 53 -0.16 12.89 6.69
CA MET A 53 0.41 13.58 5.52
C MET A 53 1.53 12.77 4.87
N ARG A 54 2.45 12.22 5.68
CA ARG A 54 3.53 11.36 5.17
C ARG A 54 2.97 10.10 4.52
N ARG A 55 1.95 9.48 5.12
CA ARG A 55 1.25 8.32 4.55
C ARG A 55 0.60 8.68 3.22
N LEU A 56 -0.14 9.78 3.15
CA LEU A 56 -0.80 10.23 1.93
C LEU A 56 0.21 10.41 0.78
N ASN A 57 1.34 11.07 1.07
CA ASN A 57 2.40 11.26 0.09
C ASN A 57 2.97 9.92 -0.41
N GLY A 58 3.23 8.98 0.49
CA GLY A 58 3.71 7.64 0.12
C GLY A 58 2.73 6.87 -0.76
N LEU A 59 1.43 6.91 -0.43
CA LEU A 59 0.38 6.26 -1.21
C LEU A 59 0.26 6.88 -2.62
N GLN A 60 0.33 8.21 -2.72
CA GLN A 60 0.30 8.93 -4.00
C GLN A 60 1.48 8.58 -4.89
N GLU A 61 2.70 8.51 -4.35
CA GLU A 61 3.88 8.09 -5.11
C GLU A 61 3.76 6.64 -5.57
N ALA A 62 3.34 5.73 -4.70
CA ALA A 62 3.09 4.33 -5.06
C ALA A 62 2.03 4.21 -6.19
N TYR A 63 0.97 5.01 -6.14
CA TYR A 63 -0.07 5.03 -7.16
C TYR A 63 0.45 5.55 -8.50
N LYS A 64 1.26 6.62 -8.49
CA LYS A 64 1.92 7.12 -9.70
C LYS A 64 2.83 6.05 -10.30
N HIS A 65 3.65 5.39 -9.50
CA HIS A 65 4.52 4.31 -9.97
C HIS A 65 3.72 3.13 -10.54
N LEU A 66 2.63 2.77 -9.89
CA LEU A 66 1.76 1.68 -10.31
C LEU A 66 1.00 2.01 -11.59
N THR A 67 0.54 3.24 -11.78
CA THR A 67 -0.28 3.63 -12.95
C THR A 67 0.51 4.18 -14.12
N ARG A 68 1.80 4.49 -13.93
CA ARG A 68 2.69 4.83 -15.05
C ARG A 68 2.77 3.62 -15.99
N ASP A 69 2.52 3.88 -17.27
CA ASP A 69 2.65 2.89 -18.34
C ASP A 69 4.00 2.15 -18.23
N PRO A 70 4.03 0.81 -18.45
CA PRO A 70 5.27 0.20 -18.84
C PRO A 70 5.59 0.74 -20.24
N GLN A 71 6.58 1.60 -20.38
CA GLN A 71 7.19 1.77 -21.70
C GLN A 71 7.83 0.42 -22.05
N GLY A 72 7.13 -0.34 -22.90
CA GLY A 72 7.53 -1.59 -23.52
C GLY A 72 6.62 -1.85 -24.71
#